data_AF-A0A7C3GYD2-F1
#
_entry.id   AF-A0A7C3GYD2-F1
#
_cell.length_a   1.000
_cell.length_b   1.000
_cell.length_c   1.000
_cell.angle_alpha   90.00
_cell.angle_beta   90.00
_cell.angle_gamma   90.00
#
_symmetry.space_group_name_H-M   'P 1'
#
loop_
_entity.id
_entity.type
_entity.pdbx_description
1 polymer ?
#
loop_
_entity_poly.entity_id
_entity_poly.type
_entity_poly.pdbx_seq_one_letter_code
_entity_poly.pdbx_strand_id
1 'polypeptide(L)'
;MKRREFLTEFLGALGAERIEWNDEAVNYISGIVIYDKNDPEEIQEFCWHTSENNVPSLNALKLVKLLNNKKLLSIDKITVTKEELRSQYNEMYSTNITETEFARTLEELEEVEVPMVDEGIETDVYFIHE
;
A
#
# COMPACT_ATOMS: atom_id res chain seq x y z
N MET A 1 -9.60 7.57 8.83
CA MET A 1 -10.16 7.47 7.47
C MET A 1 -9.48 6.28 6.81
N LYS A 2 -10.24 5.37 6.21
CA LYS A 2 -9.74 4.08 5.75
C LYS A 2 -8.69 4.27 4.64
N ARG A 3 -8.88 5.25 3.74
CA ARG A 3 -7.93 5.54 2.67
C ARG A 3 -6.56 5.94 3.19
N ARG A 4 -6.53 6.92 4.10
CA ARG A 4 -5.28 7.39 4.73
C ARG A 4 -4.55 6.27 5.48
N GLU A 5 -5.29 5.46 6.24
CA GLU A 5 -4.71 4.34 6.97
C GLU A 5 -4.09 3.32 6.02
N PHE A 6 -4.80 2.95 4.95
CA PHE A 6 -4.29 2.04 3.94
C PHE A 6 -3.05 2.59 3.23
N LEU A 7 -3.13 3.81 2.70
CA LEU A 7 -2.03 4.45 1.97
C LEU A 7 -0.78 4.66 2.83
N THR A 8 -0.95 4.97 4.13
CA THR A 8 0.19 5.11 5.05
C THR A 8 0.99 3.82 5.13
N GLU A 9 0.32 2.68 5.19
CA GLU A 9 0.97 1.38 5.31
C GLU A 9 1.45 0.86 3.94
N PHE A 10 0.69 1.11 2.88
CA PHE A 10 1.03 0.72 1.51
C PHE A 10 2.27 1.46 0.99
N LEU A 11 2.25 2.80 1.03
CA LEU A 11 3.39 3.60 0.59
C LEU A 11 4.57 3.46 1.56
N GLY A 12 4.29 3.25 2.86
CA GLY A 12 5.32 2.92 3.85
C GLY A 12 6.01 1.57 3.61
N ALA A 13 5.28 0.57 3.10
CA ALA A 13 5.88 -0.71 2.68
C ALA A 13 6.84 -0.52 1.51
N LEU A 14 6.49 0.37 0.57
CA LEU A 14 7.34 0.78 -0.57
C LEU A 14 8.50 1.71 -0.17
N GLY A 15 8.61 2.07 1.12
CA GLY A 15 9.74 2.82 1.66
C GLY A 15 9.44 4.26 2.08
N ALA A 16 8.21 4.76 1.90
CA ALA A 16 7.89 6.15 2.25
C ALA A 16 8.11 6.41 3.74
N GLU A 17 8.83 7.48 4.08
CA GLU A 17 9.03 7.93 5.46
C GLU A 17 7.83 8.73 5.96
N ARG A 18 7.21 9.51 5.05
CA ARG A 18 6.10 10.40 5.38
C ARG A 18 5.18 10.60 4.19
N ILE A 19 3.90 10.86 4.50
CA ILE A 19 2.93 11.41 3.57
C ILE A 19 2.48 12.79 4.05
N GLU A 20 2.53 13.77 3.17
CA GLU A 20 1.82 15.04 3.32
C GLU A 20 0.51 14.99 2.52
N TRP A 21 -0.61 15.20 3.20
CA TRP A 21 -1.93 15.13 2.56
C TRP A 21 -2.29 16.48 1.97
N ASN A 22 -2.74 16.49 0.71
CA ASN A 22 -3.11 17.70 -0.01
C ASN A 22 -4.63 17.91 -0.01
N ASP A 23 -5.35 17.17 -0.85
CA ASP A 23 -6.80 17.29 -0.99
C ASP A 23 -7.49 15.93 -0.79
N GLU A 24 -8.75 15.98 -0.40
CA GLU A 24 -9.56 14.81 -0.15
C GLU A 24 -11.03 15.08 -0.49
N ALA A 25 -11.53 14.32 -1.46
CA ALA A 25 -12.94 14.33 -1.83
C ALA A 25 -13.58 12.95 -1.65
N VAL A 26 -14.84 12.82 -2.04
CA VAL A 26 -15.61 11.57 -1.91
C VAL A 26 -14.98 10.42 -2.70
N ASN A 27 -14.37 10.71 -3.84
CA ASN A 27 -13.88 9.72 -4.80
C ASN A 27 -12.36 9.72 -4.98
N TYR A 28 -11.62 10.61 -4.32
CA TYR A 28 -10.16 10.60 -4.39
C TYR A 28 -9.52 11.13 -3.11
N ILE A 29 -8.23 10.81 -2.95
CA ILE A 29 -7.33 11.41 -1.97
C ILE A 29 -5.98 11.66 -2.64
N SER A 30 -5.38 12.82 -2.40
CA SER A 30 -4.08 13.18 -2.95
C SER A 30 -3.10 13.62 -1.87
N GLY A 31 -1.82 13.61 -2.23
CA GLY A 31 -0.76 14.01 -1.33
C GLY A 31 0.61 13.91 -1.98
N ILE A 32 1.61 14.05 -1.13
CA ILE A 32 3.02 13.96 -1.47
C ILE A 32 3.62 12.87 -0.60
N VAL A 33 4.23 11.89 -1.23
CA VAL A 33 5.09 10.89 -0.58
C VAL A 33 6.52 11.43 -0.50
N ILE A 34 7.16 11.22 0.64
CA ILE A 34 8.53 11.63 0.91
C ILE A 34 9.33 10.41 1.35
N TYR A 35 10.36 10.06 0.59
CA TYR A 35 11.33 9.01 0.90
C TYR A 35 12.59 9.58 1.55
N ASP A 36 13.13 10.69 1.04
CA ASP A 36 14.14 11.51 1.72
C ASP A 36 13.79 13.00 1.56
N LYS A 37 13.47 13.67 2.67
CA LYS A 37 13.11 15.09 2.66
C LYS A 37 14.21 16.03 2.18
N ASN A 38 15.46 15.57 2.12
CA ASN A 38 16.61 16.37 1.71
C ASN A 38 16.94 16.20 0.22
N ASP A 39 16.32 15.24 -0.45
CA ASP A 39 16.48 14.98 -1.87
C ASP A 39 15.16 15.23 -2.61
N PRO A 40 15.06 16.30 -3.43
CA PRO A 40 13.86 16.58 -4.20
C PRO A 40 13.48 15.48 -5.20
N GLU A 41 14.41 14.63 -5.62
CA GLU A 41 14.11 13.48 -6.50
C GLU A 41 13.41 12.34 -5.74
N GLU A 42 13.45 12.36 -4.41
CA GLU A 42 12.84 11.38 -3.50
C GLU A 42 11.50 11.89 -2.93
N ILE A 43 10.85 12.81 -3.66
CA ILE A 43 9.54 13.38 -3.35
C ILE A 43 8.63 13.19 -4.56
N GLN A 44 7.46 12.60 -4.35
CA GLN A 44 6.53 12.28 -5.45
C GLN A 44 5.09 12.62 -5.06
N GLU A 45 4.38 13.36 -5.91
CA GLU A 45 2.94 13.56 -5.74
C GLU A 45 2.16 12.33 -6.18
N PHE A 46 1.01 12.09 -5.55
CA PHE A 46 0.10 11.02 -5.92
C PHE A 46 -1.36 11.46 -5.83
N CYS A 47 -2.22 10.77 -6.57
CA CYS A 47 -3.67 10.92 -6.47
C CYS A 47 -4.35 9.55 -6.59
N TRP A 48 -4.92 9.05 -5.49
CA TRP A 48 -5.62 7.79 -5.48
C TRP A 48 -7.12 7.96 -5.65
N HIS A 49 -7.65 7.48 -6.77
CA HIS A 49 -9.07 7.58 -7.13
C HIS A 49 -9.92 6.48 -6.51
N THR A 50 -10.04 6.50 -5.18
CA THR A 50 -10.94 5.60 -4.46
C THR A 50 -11.81 6.35 -3.46
N SER A 51 -12.96 5.75 -3.12
CA SER A 51 -13.85 6.24 -2.07
C SER A 51 -13.63 5.47 -0.77
N GLU A 52 -14.05 6.02 0.37
CA GLU A 52 -13.99 5.35 1.68
C GLU A 52 -14.76 4.01 1.73
N ASN A 53 -15.67 3.75 0.79
CA ASN A 53 -16.41 2.49 0.67
C ASN A 53 -15.70 1.45 -0.21
N ASN A 54 -14.73 1.87 -1.03
CA ASN A 54 -14.02 1.02 -1.99
C ASN A 54 -12.55 0.79 -1.61
N VAL A 55 -12.14 1.20 -0.40
CA VAL A 55 -10.82 0.87 0.13
C VAL A 55 -10.71 -0.65 0.27
N PRO A 56 -9.53 -1.22 -0.02
CA PRO A 56 -9.27 -2.64 0.20
C PRO A 56 -9.68 -3.12 1.58
N SER A 57 -9.99 -4.41 1.67
CA SER A 57 -10.52 -5.04 2.86
C SER A 57 -9.58 -4.90 4.06
N LEU A 58 -10.13 -5.15 5.26
CA LEU A 58 -9.32 -5.18 6.47
C LEU A 58 -8.20 -6.23 6.40
N ASN A 59 -8.40 -7.31 5.64
CA ASN A 59 -7.35 -8.31 5.45
C ASN A 59 -6.22 -7.78 4.56
N ALA A 60 -6.54 -7.06 3.48
CA ALA A 60 -5.54 -6.43 2.63
C ALA A 60 -4.75 -5.35 3.39
N LEU A 61 -5.44 -4.54 4.21
CA LEU A 61 -4.78 -3.59 5.12
C LEU A 61 -3.82 -4.29 6.10
N LYS A 62 -4.24 -5.40 6.70
CA LYS A 62 -3.38 -6.19 7.60
C LYS A 62 -2.20 -6.79 6.85
N LEU A 63 -2.40 -7.24 5.61
CA LEU A 63 -1.32 -7.76 4.79
C LEU A 63 -0.27 -6.68 4.50
N VAL A 64 -0.70 -5.49 4.10
CA VAL A 64 0.23 -4.39 3.81
C VAL A 64 0.95 -3.91 5.08
N LYS A 65 0.27 -3.92 6.23
CA LYS A 65 0.90 -3.68 7.55
C LYS A 65 1.99 -4.71 7.84
N LEU A 66 1.76 -5.99 7.56
CA LEU A 66 2.78 -7.02 7.72
C LEU A 66 3.99 -6.74 6.82
N LEU A 67 3.75 -6.45 5.53
CA LEU A 67 4.80 -6.13 4.55
C LEU A 67 5.65 -4.95 5.01
N ASN A 68 5.01 -3.87 5.48
CA ASN A 68 5.68 -2.68 5.98
C ASN A 68 6.49 -2.96 7.26
N ASN A 69 5.86 -3.59 8.26
CA ASN A 69 6.49 -3.82 9.57
C ASN A 69 7.70 -4.77 9.48
N LYS A 70 7.63 -5.76 8.59
CA LYS A 70 8.69 -6.76 8.43
C LYS A 70 9.63 -6.46 7.26
N LYS A 71 9.41 -5.37 6.51
CA LYS A 71 10.19 -4.96 5.34
C LYS A 71 10.39 -6.12 4.36
N LEU A 72 9.27 -6.71 3.96
CA LEU A 72 9.21 -7.89 3.09
C LEU A 72 9.10 -7.55 1.60
N LEU A 73 9.40 -6.30 1.22
CA LEU A 73 9.45 -5.85 -0.16
C LEU A 73 10.90 -5.54 -0.57
N SER A 74 11.21 -5.88 -1.80
CA SER A 74 12.37 -5.37 -2.53
C SER A 74 11.85 -4.48 -3.64
N ILE A 75 11.86 -3.16 -3.40
CA ILE A 75 11.17 -2.16 -4.22
C ILE A 75 9.65 -2.35 -4.10
N ASP A 76 9.03 -3.01 -5.06
CA ASP A 76 7.59 -3.33 -5.17
C ASP A 76 7.30 -4.83 -5.01
N LYS A 77 8.36 -5.66 -5.07
CA LYS A 77 8.25 -7.12 -5.10
C LYS A 77 8.30 -7.76 -3.72
N ILE A 78 7.35 -8.64 -3.42
CA ILE A 78 7.35 -9.46 -2.20
C ILE A 78 8.52 -10.45 -2.22
N THR A 79 9.30 -10.50 -1.12
CA THR A 79 10.55 -11.25 -1.06
C THR A 79 10.42 -12.66 -0.45
N VAL A 80 9.23 -13.02 0.01
CA VAL A 80 8.92 -14.31 0.65
C VAL A 80 7.85 -15.03 -0.12
N THR A 81 7.77 -16.35 0.02
CA THR A 81 6.72 -17.12 -0.65
C THR A 81 5.34 -16.83 -0.08
N LYS A 82 4.28 -17.05 -0.87
CA LYS A 82 2.88 -16.98 -0.42
C LYS A 82 2.61 -17.77 0.85
N GLU A 83 3.20 -18.96 0.99
CA GLU A 83 3.02 -19.82 2.15
C GLU A 83 3.64 -19.20 3.41
N GLU A 84 4.88 -18.71 3.30
CA GLU A 84 5.57 -18.01 4.39
C GLU A 84 4.81 -16.74 4.78
N LEU A 85 4.37 -15.96 3.80
CA LEU A 85 3.63 -14.72 4.04
C LEU A 85 2.32 -14.98 4.77
N ARG A 86 1.55 -16.00 4.34
CA ARG A 86 0.33 -16.44 5.03
C ARG A 86 0.60 -16.91 6.46
N SER A 87 1.68 -17.68 6.67
CA SER A 87 2.06 -18.13 8.02
C SER A 87 2.37 -16.95 8.93
N GLN A 88 3.14 -15.97 8.43
CA GLN A 88 3.48 -14.77 9.19
C GLN A 88 2.27 -13.88 9.47
N TYR A 89 1.32 -13.79 8.52
CA TYR A 89 0.05 -13.09 8.70
C TYR A 89 -0.76 -13.73 9.84
N ASN A 90 -0.92 -15.05 9.82
CA ASN A 90 -1.65 -15.78 10.85
C ASN A 90 -1.02 -15.64 12.23
N GLU A 91 0.30 -15.70 12.31
CA GLU A 91 1.04 -15.49 13.55
C GLU A 91 0.84 -14.06 14.09
N MET A 92 1.06 -13.04 13.25
CA MET A 92 0.98 -11.63 13.67
C MET A 92 -0.41 -11.23 14.14
N TYR A 93 -1.46 -11.75 13.52
CA TYR A 93 -2.84 -11.38 13.82
C TYR A 93 -3.60 -12.43 14.65
N SER A 94 -2.94 -13.51 15.08
CA SER A 94 -3.56 -14.62 15.81
C SER A 94 -4.81 -15.16 15.08
N THR A 95 -4.71 -15.31 13.77
CA THR A 95 -5.76 -15.82 12.88
C THR A 95 -5.42 -17.20 12.33
N ASN A 96 -6.39 -17.81 11.67
CA ASN A 96 -6.18 -19.04 10.90
C ASN A 96 -6.82 -18.90 9.51
N ILE A 97 -6.39 -17.89 8.76
CA ILE A 97 -6.84 -17.67 7.38
C ILE A 97 -6.37 -18.85 6.52
N THR A 98 -7.31 -19.38 5.75
CA THR A 98 -7.05 -20.45 4.80
C THR A 98 -6.20 -19.96 3.64
N GLU A 99 -5.60 -20.88 2.89
CA GLU A 99 -4.86 -20.54 1.67
C GLU A 99 -5.74 -19.81 0.65
N THR A 100 -6.98 -20.24 0.45
CA THR A 100 -7.92 -19.61 -0.48
C THR A 100 -8.30 -18.19 -0.06
N GLU A 101 -8.58 -17.97 1.23
CA GLU A 101 -8.89 -16.62 1.74
C GLU A 101 -7.66 -15.69 1.66
N PHE A 102 -6.47 -16.22 1.94
CA PHE A 102 -5.24 -15.47 1.80
C PHE A 102 -4.93 -15.13 0.34
N ALA A 103 -5.15 -16.07 -0.59
CA ALA A 103 -4.96 -15.83 -2.01
C ALA A 103 -5.82 -14.66 -2.51
N ARG A 104 -7.09 -14.59 -2.10
CA ARG A 104 -7.98 -13.47 -2.43
C ARG A 104 -7.55 -12.15 -1.80
N THR A 105 -6.97 -12.22 -0.60
CA THR A 105 -6.41 -11.04 0.08
C THR A 105 -5.17 -10.51 -0.65
N LEU A 106 -4.33 -11.42 -1.17
CA LEU A 106 -3.16 -11.06 -1.97
C LEU A 106 -3.56 -10.49 -3.32
N GLU A 107 -4.47 -11.14 -4.04
CA GLU A 107 -5.03 -10.64 -5.31
C GLU A 107 -5.63 -9.24 -5.14
N GLU A 108 -6.40 -9.00 -4.06
CA GLU A 108 -6.96 -7.68 -3.75
C GLU A 108 -5.87 -6.62 -3.51
N LEU A 109 -4.73 -6.99 -2.92
CA LEU A 109 -3.59 -6.07 -2.73
C LEU A 109 -2.88 -5.79 -4.06
N GLU A 110 -2.69 -6.81 -4.90
CA GLU A 110 -2.04 -6.69 -6.21
C GLU A 110 -2.85 -5.85 -7.20
N GLU A 111 -4.18 -5.78 -7.03
CA GLU A 111 -5.06 -4.89 -7.79
C GLU A 111 -4.97 -3.41 -7.36
N VAL A 112 -4.23 -3.09 -6.28
CA VAL A 112 -4.07 -1.71 -5.84
C VAL A 112 -3.02 -1.00 -6.69
N GLU A 113 -3.51 -0.03 -7.46
CA GLU A 113 -2.69 0.94 -8.18
C GLU A 113 -2.94 2.34 -7.60
N VAL A 114 -1.85 3.03 -7.22
CA VAL A 114 -1.89 4.41 -6.74
C VAL A 114 -1.14 5.30 -7.74
N PRO A 115 -1.85 6.09 -8.56
CA PRO A 115 -1.22 6.97 -9.55
C PRO A 115 -0.26 7.99 -8.94
N MET A 116 0.93 8.06 -9.54
CA MET A 116 1.89 9.15 -9.38
C MET A 116 1.47 10.33 -10.26
N VAL A 117 1.76 11.54 -9.80
CA VAL A 117 1.41 12.78 -10.49
C VAL A 117 2.67 13.62 -10.67
N ASP A 118 2.98 13.95 -11.92
CA ASP A 118 4.07 14.86 -12.28
C ASP A 118 3.51 16.04 -13.06
N GLU A 119 3.79 17.26 -12.59
CA GLU A 119 3.28 18.50 -13.20
C GLU A 119 1.75 18.50 -13.38
N GLY A 120 1.01 17.82 -12.50
CA GLY A 120 -0.44 17.69 -12.54
C GLY A 120 -0.98 16.64 -13.51
N ILE A 121 -0.11 15.78 -14.06
CA ILE A 121 -0.46 14.70 -15.00
C ILE A 121 -0.11 13.35 -14.36
N GLU A 122 -1.01 12.37 -14.47
CA GLU A 122 -0.72 10.99 -14.04
C GLU A 122 0.27 10.33 -14.99
N THR A 123 1.38 9.82 -14.45
CA THR A 123 2.52 9.33 -15.24
C THR A 123 2.77 7.83 -15.05
N ASP A 124 2.86 7.40 -13.80
CA ASP A 124 3.09 6.00 -13.41
C ASP A 124 2.20 5.64 -12.21
N VAL A 125 2.31 4.42 -11.70
CA VAL A 125 1.54 3.94 -10.54
C VAL A 125 2.45 3.23 -9.54
N TYR A 126 2.17 3.42 -8.26
CA TYR A 126 2.67 2.51 -7.23
C TYR A 126 1.81 1.25 -7.20
N PHE A 127 2.46 0.09 -7.13
CA PHE A 127 1.82 -1.22 -6.98
C PHE A 127 2.72 -2.14 -6.14
N ILE A 128 2.17 -3.27 -5.68
CA ILE A 128 2.91 -4.34 -4.98
C ILE A 128 2.57 -5.65 -5.69
N HIS A 129 3.58 -6.51 -5.92
CA HIS A 129 3.37 -7.81 -6.56
C HIS A 129 4.26 -8.92 -5.98
N GLU A 130 3.91 -10.19 -6.22
CA GLU A 130 4.74 -11.37 -5.87
C GLU A 130 6.01 -11.55 -6.74
#